data_AF-A0AAV9ZNL3-F1
#
_entry.id   AF-A0AAV9ZNL3-F1
#
_cell.length_a   1.000
_cell.length_b   1.000
_cell.length_c   1.000
_cell.angle_alpha   90.00
_cell.angle_beta   90.00
_cell.angle_gamma   90.00
#
_symmetry.space_group_name_H-M   'P 1'
#
loop_
_entity.id
_entity.type
_entity.pdbx_description
1 polymer ?
#
loop_
_entity_poly.entity_id
_entity_poly.type
_entity_poly.pdbx_seq_one_letter_code
_entity_poly.pdbx_strand_id
1 'polypeptide(L)' 'MFVLTTFDAVFGVVALALWYHLYTRQGSPPLPPGPKGWPVIGNLLDMPRSHAWKTFSAWAEVYGGIVGVKLIVNPLSY' A
#
# COMPACT_ATOMS: atom_id res chain seq x y z
N MET A 1 47.04 -1.72 -13.10
CA MET A 1 46.60 -1.28 -11.75
C MET A 1 45.31 -0.47 -11.84
N PHE A 2 45.28 0.68 -12.54
CA PHE A 2 44.07 1.52 -12.68
C PHE A 2 42.82 0.83 -13.26
N VAL A 3 43.00 -0.08 -14.23
CA VAL A 3 41.87 -0.79 -14.88
C VAL A 3 41.17 -1.75 -13.94
N LEU A 4 41.90 -2.44 -13.03
CA LEU A 4 41.26 -3.32 -12.04
C LEU A 4 40.39 -2.51 -11.06
N THR A 5 40.89 -1.36 -10.61
CA THR A 5 40.18 -0.50 -9.65
C THR A 5 38.87 0.05 -10.20
N THR A 6 38.78 0.31 -11.51
CA THR A 6 37.53 0.76 -12.14
C THR A 6 36.48 -0.34 -12.25
N PHE A 7 36.88 -1.59 -12.46
CA PHE A 7 35.94 -2.73 -12.49
C PHE A 7 35.31 -2.96 -11.11
N ASP A 8 36.12 -2.91 -10.04
CA ASP A 8 35.64 -3.06 -8.66
C ASP A 8 34.65 -1.95 -8.28
N ALA A 9 34.93 -0.69 -8.69
CA ALA A 9 34.04 0.43 -8.42
C ALA A 9 32.68 0.28 -9.13
N VAL A 10 32.68 -0.13 -10.41
CA VAL A 10 31.43 -0.38 -11.16
C VAL A 10 30.64 -1.53 -10.54
N PHE A 11 31.32 -2.62 -10.15
CA PHE A 11 30.68 -3.75 -9.49
C PHE A 11 30.03 -3.34 -8.15
N GLY A 12 30.73 -2.52 -7.35
CA GLY A 12 30.19 -1.98 -6.11
C GLY A 12 28.94 -1.12 -6.30
N VAL A 13 28.92 -0.25 -7.30
CA VAL A 13 27.75 0.61 -7.61
C VAL A 13 26.56 -0.24 -8.08
N VAL A 14 26.78 -1.22 -8.95
CA VAL A 14 25.72 -2.13 -9.43
C VAL A 14 25.16 -2.96 -8.28
N ALA A 15 26.02 -3.50 -7.41
CA ALA A 15 25.59 -4.25 -6.24
C ALA A 15 24.76 -3.40 -5.27
N LEU A 16 25.17 -2.14 -5.04
CA LEU A 16 24.44 -1.20 -4.18
C LEU A 16 23.07 -0.84 -4.77
N ALA A 17 22.99 -0.59 -6.08
CA ALA A 17 21.74 -0.29 -6.77
C ALA A 17 20.77 -1.48 -6.74
N LEU A 18 21.27 -2.70 -6.97
CA LEU A 18 20.48 -3.92 -6.85
C LEU A 18 19.98 -4.15 -5.43
N TRP A 19 20.85 -3.97 -4.44
CA TRP A 19 20.47 -4.06 -3.02
C TRP A 19 19.34 -3.07 -2.72
N TYR A 20 19.51 -1.80 -3.09
CA TYR A 20 18.51 -0.77 -2.85
C TYR A 20 17.18 -1.10 -3.53
N HIS A 21 17.22 -1.54 -4.79
CA HIS A 21 16.01 -1.90 -5.54
C HIS A 21 15.28 -3.11 -4.96
N LEU A 22 16.02 -4.12 -4.48
CA LEU A 22 15.42 -5.30 -3.85
C LEU A 22 14.91 -5.00 -2.44
N TYR A 23 15.61 -4.17 -1.67
CA TYR A 23 15.23 -3.80 -0.32
C TYR A 23 14.01 -2.87 -0.28
N THR A 24 13.91 -1.95 -1.24
CA THR A 24 12.75 -1.06 -1.39
C THR A 24 11.52 -1.75 -1.96
N ARG A 25 11.66 -2.99 -2.47
CA ARG A 25 10.57 -3.80 -3.02
C ARG A 25 9.77 -4.60 -1.99
N GLN A 26 9.77 -4.16 -0.73
CA GLN A 26 8.69 -4.54 0.19
C GLN A 26 7.41 -3.83 -0.25
N GLY A 27 6.77 -4.37 -1.30
CA GLY A 27 5.43 -3.98 -1.69
C GLY A 27 4.51 -4.12 -0.48
N SER A 28 3.71 -3.09 -0.21
CA SER A 28 2.71 -3.18 0.84
C SER A 28 1.83 -4.39 0.57
N PRO A 29 1.53 -5.22 1.58
CA PRO A 29 0.61 -6.34 1.40
C PRO A 29 -0.69 -5.84 0.78
N PRO A 30 -1.37 -6.67 -0.03
CA PRO A 30 -2.65 -6.30 -0.60
C PRO A 30 -3.55 -5.81 0.53
N LEU A 31 -4.11 -4.61 0.34
CA LEU A 31 -5.01 -4.02 1.33
C LEU A 31 -6.17 -4.99 1.60
N PRO A 32 -6.65 -5.06 2.85
CA PRO A 32 -7.81 -5.87 3.16
C PRO A 32 -8.99 -5.47 2.26
N PRO A 33 -9.84 -6.45 1.88
CA PRO A 33 -11.02 -6.18 1.07
C PRO A 33 -11.97 -5.23 1.80
N GLY A 34 -12.77 -4.47 1.05
CA GLY A 34 -13.73 -3.55 1.66
C GLY A 34 -14.57 -2.78 0.65
N PRO A 35 -15.51 -1.95 1.16
CA PRO A 35 -16.42 -1.19 0.32
C PRO A 35 -15.65 -0.24 -0.59
N LYS A 36 -16.02 -0.20 -1.86
CA LYS A 36 -15.35 0.65 -2.86
C LYS A 36 -15.64 2.12 -2.57
N GLY A 37 -14.62 2.85 -2.13
CA GLY A 37 -14.74 4.29 -1.87
C GLY A 37 -14.91 5.12 -3.14
N TRP A 38 -15.54 6.28 -3.00
CA TRP A 38 -15.71 7.28 -4.05
C TRP A 38 -14.36 7.93 -4.43
N PRO A 39 -14.22 8.43 -5.67
CA PRO A 39 -13.07 9.25 -6.03
C PRO A 39 -12.98 10.48 -5.10
N VAL A 40 -11.77 10.79 -4.63
CA VAL A 40 -11.44 11.91 -3.71
C VAL A 40 -11.88 11.71 -2.25
N ILE A 41 -13.14 11.39 -1.98
CA ILE A 41 -13.68 11.31 -0.60
C ILE A 41 -13.72 9.91 0.00
N GLY A 42 -13.40 8.87 -0.79
CA GLY A 42 -13.43 7.49 -0.32
C GLY A 42 -14.81 7.05 0.19
N ASN A 43 -14.82 6.30 1.28
CA ASN A 43 -15.98 5.77 2.00
C ASN A 43 -16.52 6.72 3.09
N LEU A 44 -16.16 8.01 3.06
CA LEU A 44 -16.65 8.95 4.06
C LEU A 44 -18.20 9.01 4.10
N LEU A 45 -18.84 8.87 2.94
CA LEU A 45 -20.30 8.81 2.83
C LEU A 45 -20.89 7.48 3.33
N ASP A 46 -20.10 6.40 3.29
CA ASP A 46 -20.50 5.08 3.76
C ASP A 46 -20.34 4.94 5.28
N MET A 47 -19.74 5.93 5.94
CA MET A 47 -19.46 5.90 7.37
C MET A 47 -20.76 6.07 8.17
N PRO A 48 -21.14 5.09 9.01
CA PRO A 48 -22.40 5.14 9.73
C PRO A 48 -22.40 6.24 10.79
N ARG A 49 -23.36 7.17 10.71
CA ARG A 49 -23.55 8.23 11.72
C ARG A 49 -24.28 7.73 12.98
N SER A 50 -25.01 6.63 12.86
CA SER A 50 -25.71 5.97 13.98
C SER A 50 -25.69 4.46 13.75
N HIS A 51 -25.80 3.67 14.83
CA HIS A 51 -25.86 2.20 14.77
C HIS A 51 -24.70 1.57 13.98
N ALA A 52 -23.48 2.05 14.17
CA ALA A 52 -22.29 1.61 13.43
C ALA A 52 -22.07 0.09 13.44
N TRP A 53 -22.47 -0.58 14.52
CA TRP A 53 -22.43 -2.03 14.64
C TRP A 53 -23.20 -2.74 13.52
N LYS A 54 -24.34 -2.21 13.04
CA LYS A 54 -25.10 -2.83 11.95
C LYS A 54 -24.31 -2.83 10.65
N THR A 55 -23.71 -1.69 10.32
CA THR A 55 -22.90 -1.52 9.10
C THR A 55 -21.62 -2.36 9.17
N PHE A 56 -20.93 -2.36 10.30
CA PHE A 56 -19.72 -3.17 10.48
C PHE A 56 -20.01 -4.67 10.51
N SER A 57 -21.14 -5.11 11.08
CA SER A 57 -21.58 -6.51 11.00
C SER A 57 -21.88 -6.92 9.55
N ALA A 58 -22.59 -6.08 8.79
CA ALA A 58 -22.85 -6.36 7.38
C ALA A 58 -21.55 -6.41 6.56
N TRP A 59 -20.60 -5.51 6.80
CA TRP A 59 -19.30 -5.57 6.15
C TRP A 59 -18.48 -6.79 6.55
N ALA A 60 -18.56 -7.23 7.80
CA ALA A 60 -17.87 -8.44 8.25
C ALA A 60 -18.43 -9.71 7.57
N GLU A 61 -19.74 -9.75 7.29
CA GLU A 61 -20.37 -10.83 6.52
C GLU A 61 -19.92 -10.85 5.05
N VAL A 62 -19.74 -9.67 4.45
CA VAL A 62 -19.37 -9.54 3.02
C VAL A 62 -17.86 -9.65 2.78
N TYR A 63 -17.04 -9.03 3.62
CA TYR A 63 -15.60 -8.88 3.42
C TYR A 63 -14.73 -9.70 4.40
N GLY A 64 -15.35 -10.30 5.42
CA GLY A 64 -14.66 -11.10 6.43
C GLY A 64 -14.14 -10.30 7.63
N GLY A 65 -13.19 -10.88 8.36
CA GLY A 65 -12.77 -10.38 9.68
C GLY A 65 -11.99 -9.06 9.70
N ILE A 66 -11.48 -8.59 8.55
CA ILE A 66 -10.74 -7.32 8.43
C ILE A 66 -11.23 -6.60 7.19
N VAL A 67 -11.69 -5.36 7.38
CA VAL A 67 -12.26 -4.53 6.30
C VAL A 67 -11.43 -3.27 6.09
N GLY A 68 -11.03 -3.02 4.85
CA GLY A 68 -10.33 -1.80 4.44
C GLY A 68 -11.32 -0.68 4.10
N VAL A 69 -11.18 0.49 4.73
CA VAL A 69 -12.04 1.66 4.49
C VAL A 69 -11.15 2.88 4.24
N LYS A 70 -11.44 3.65 3.19
CA LYS A 70 -10.68 4.87 2.84
C LYS A 70 -11.50 6.09 3.22
N LEU A 71 -11.06 6.95 4.14
CA LEU A 71 -11.86 8.13 4.54
C LEU A 71 -11.56 9.39 3.72
N ILE A 72 -10.32 9.55 3.27
CA ILE A 72 -9.91 10.63 2.37
C ILE A 72 -8.92 10.01 1.40
N VAL A 73 -9.15 10.17 0.11
CA VAL A 73 -8.20 9.73 -0.91
C VAL A 73 -7.19 10.84 -1.08
N ASN A 74 -5.94 10.58 -0.71
CA ASN A 74 -4.85 11.48 -1.08
C ASN A 74 -4.65 11.35 -2.60
N PRO A 75 -4.70 12.43 -3.40
CA PRO A 75 -4.61 12.34 -4.86
C PRO A 75 -3.26 11.80 -5.37
N LEU A 76 -2.29 11.56 -4.49
CA LEU A 76 -0.94 11.09 -4.80
C LEU A 76 -0.73 9.58 -4.56
N SER A 77 -1.71 8.85 -4.05
CA SER A 77 -1.62 7.40 -3.87
C SER A 77 -2.40 6.67 -4.97
N TYR A 78 -1.82 6.60 -6.17
CA TYR A 78 -2.25 5.72 -7.26
C TYR A 78 -1.22 4.62 -7.49
#